data_AF-H9F0P8-F1
#
_entry.id   AF-H9F0P8-F1
#
_cell.length_a   1.000
_cell.length_b   1.000
_cell.length_c   1.000
_cell.angle_alpha   90.00
_cell.angle_beta   90.00
_cell.angle_gamma   90.00
#
_symmetry.space_group_name_H-M   'P 1'
#
loop_
_entity.id
_entity.type
_entity.pdbx_description
1 polymer ?
#
loop_
_entity_poly.entity_id
_entity_poly.type
_entity_poly.pdbx_seq_one_letter_code
_entity_poly.pdbx_strand_id
1 'polypeptide(L)'
;MRRLTRRLVLPVFGVLWITVLLFFWVTKRKLEVPTGPEVQTPKPSDADWDDLWDQFDERRYLNAKKWRVGDDPYKLYAFNQRESERISSNRAIPDTRHLRCTLLVYCTDLPPTSIIITFHNEARSTLLRTIRSVLNRTPMHLIREIILVDDFSNDPDDCKQLIRLPKVKCLRNNERQGLVRSRIRGADIAQGTTLTFLDSHCEVNRDWLQPLLHRVKEDYTRVVCPVIDIINLDTFTYIESASELRGGFDWSLHFQWEQLSPEQKARRLDPTEPIRTPIIAGGLFVIDKAWFDYLGKYD
;
A
#
# COMPACT_ATOMS: atom_id res chain seq x y z
N MET A 1 -18.04 -68.25 46.63
CA MET A 1 -16.65 -67.91 47.01
C MET A 1 -15.82 -67.71 45.75
N ARG A 2 -15.12 -66.57 45.70
CA ARG A 2 -13.93 -66.23 44.86
C ARG A 2 -14.05 -66.15 43.33
N ARG A 3 -14.27 -64.90 42.89
CA ARG A 3 -13.82 -64.32 41.62
C ARG A 3 -12.31 -64.50 41.46
N LEU A 4 -11.89 -65.14 40.37
CA LEU A 4 -10.51 -65.13 39.87
C LEU A 4 -10.58 -64.79 38.38
N THR A 5 -10.16 -63.58 38.00
CA THR A 5 -9.63 -63.19 36.66
C THR A 5 -9.49 -61.67 36.59
N ARG A 6 -8.53 -61.12 37.34
CA ARG A 6 -8.12 -59.71 37.20
C ARG A 6 -6.65 -59.52 37.60
N ARG A 7 -5.74 -60.33 37.03
CA ARG A 7 -4.29 -60.14 37.25
C ARG A 7 -3.38 -60.33 36.03
N LEU A 8 -3.93 -60.54 34.82
CA LEU A 8 -3.11 -60.72 33.60
C LEU A 8 -3.38 -59.72 32.48
N VAL A 9 -4.30 -58.77 32.65
CA VAL A 9 -4.64 -57.79 31.60
C VAL A 9 -3.76 -56.52 31.65
N LEU A 10 -3.23 -56.15 32.82
CA LEU A 10 -2.40 -54.95 32.97
C LEU A 10 -0.97 -55.03 32.35
N PRO A 11 -0.23 -56.16 32.39
CA PRO A 11 1.13 -56.17 31.85
C PRO A 11 1.17 -56.26 30.31
N VAL A 12 0.11 -56.78 29.66
CA VAL A 12 0.05 -56.93 28.20
C VAL A 12 -0.17 -55.58 27.51
N PHE A 13 -0.99 -54.70 28.08
CA PHE A 13 -1.21 -53.35 27.54
C PHE A 13 0.03 -52.44 27.66
N GLY A 14 0.82 -52.60 28.73
CA GLY A 14 2.06 -51.84 28.92
C GLY A 14 3.14 -52.17 27.89
N VAL A 15 3.33 -53.46 27.59
CA VAL A 15 4.31 -53.91 26.57
C VAL A 15 3.87 -53.48 25.17
N LEU A 16 2.58 -53.55 24.85
CA LEU A 16 2.04 -53.12 23.56
C LEU A 16 2.18 -51.60 23.34
N TRP A 17 2.05 -50.79 24.39
CA TRP A 17 2.25 -49.34 24.31
C TRP A 17 3.72 -48.97 24.10
N ILE A 18 4.65 -49.68 24.74
CA ILE A 18 6.09 -49.44 24.57
C ILE A 18 6.54 -49.82 23.16
N THR A 19 6.02 -50.91 22.59
CA THR A 19 6.35 -51.28 21.20
C THR A 19 5.77 -50.33 20.18
N VAL A 20 4.56 -49.79 20.40
CA VAL A 20 3.98 -48.73 19.55
C VAL A 20 4.77 -47.43 19.66
N LEU A 21 5.21 -47.02 20.86
CA LEU A 21 6.04 -45.83 21.05
C LEU A 21 7.43 -45.99 20.41
N LEU A 22 8.05 -47.17 20.52
CA LEU A 22 9.32 -47.47 19.84
C LEU A 22 9.15 -47.50 18.32
N PHE A 23 8.05 -48.07 17.82
CA PHE A 23 7.75 -48.06 16.38
C PHE A 23 7.54 -46.63 15.87
N PHE A 24 6.79 -45.79 16.59
CA PHE A 24 6.61 -44.36 16.27
C PHE A 24 7.92 -43.58 16.35
N TRP A 25 8.79 -43.88 17.31
CA TRP A 25 10.09 -43.21 17.45
C TRP A 25 11.06 -43.60 16.32
N VAL A 26 11.06 -44.87 15.92
CA VAL A 26 11.87 -45.39 14.80
C VAL A 26 11.34 -44.90 13.45
N THR A 27 10.02 -44.82 13.25
CA THR A 27 9.45 -44.26 12.01
C THR A 27 9.62 -42.74 11.94
N LYS A 28 9.57 -42.02 13.06
CA LYS A 28 9.90 -40.58 13.11
C LYS A 28 11.36 -40.31 12.72
N ARG A 29 12.30 -41.17 13.14
CA ARG A 29 13.71 -41.10 12.73
C ARG A 29 13.96 -41.44 11.25
N LYS A 30 13.08 -42.22 10.62
CA LYS A 30 13.20 -42.56 9.18
C LYS A 30 12.54 -41.53 8.24
N LEU A 31 11.84 -40.53 8.78
CA LEU A 31 11.16 -39.45 8.06
C LEU A 31 11.84 -38.08 8.24
N GLU A 32 13.10 -38.06 8.68
CA GLU A 32 13.96 -36.90 8.58
C GLU A 32 14.57 -36.87 7.17
N VAL A 33 13.91 -36.14 6.27
CA VAL A 33 14.47 -35.72 4.99
C VAL A 33 15.77 -34.96 5.29
N PRO A 34 16.89 -35.21 4.58
CA PRO A 34 18.11 -34.45 4.79
C PRO A 34 17.80 -32.98 4.50
N THR A 35 17.91 -32.12 5.50
CA THR A 35 17.97 -30.68 5.29
C THR A 35 19.21 -30.41 4.44
N GLY A 36 18.98 -30.12 3.15
CA GLY A 36 20.00 -29.51 2.32
C GLY A 36 20.52 -28.23 2.97
N PRO A 37 21.70 -27.71 2.57
CA PRO A 37 22.28 -26.54 3.18
C PRO A 37 21.22 -25.45 3.24
N GLU A 38 20.93 -24.99 4.46
CA GLU A 38 20.02 -23.91 4.73
C GLU A 38 20.56 -22.70 3.97
N VAL A 39 19.96 -22.43 2.80
CA VAL A 39 20.21 -21.18 2.10
C VAL A 39 19.61 -20.13 3.01
N GLN A 40 20.47 -19.54 3.83
CA GLN A 40 20.21 -18.26 4.48
C GLN A 40 19.99 -17.27 3.35
N THR A 41 18.77 -17.20 2.85
CA THR A 41 18.31 -16.00 2.17
C THR A 41 18.47 -14.89 3.20
N PRO A 42 19.29 -13.87 2.95
CA PRO A 42 19.36 -12.74 3.85
C PRO A 42 17.93 -12.21 3.95
N LYS A 43 17.32 -12.27 5.13
CA LYS A 43 16.20 -11.37 5.42
C LYS A 43 16.78 -9.98 5.16
N PRO A 44 16.24 -9.19 4.22
CA PRO A 44 16.57 -7.78 4.19
C PRO A 44 16.16 -7.27 5.57
N SER A 45 17.13 -6.91 6.40
CA SER A 45 16.83 -6.48 7.75
C SER A 45 15.97 -5.23 7.62
N ASP A 46 14.76 -5.25 8.19
CA ASP A 46 13.94 -4.05 8.34
C ASP A 46 14.74 -2.90 9.01
N ALA A 47 15.79 -3.25 9.76
CA ALA A 47 16.74 -2.35 10.41
C ALA A 47 17.56 -1.43 9.48
N ASP A 48 17.67 -1.71 8.17
CA ASP A 48 18.54 -0.92 7.28
C ASP A 48 17.84 0.35 6.74
N TRP A 49 16.52 0.44 6.91
CA TRP A 49 15.71 1.53 6.34
C TRP A 49 15.48 2.69 7.29
N ASP A 50 15.37 2.41 8.59
CA ASP A 50 15.29 3.44 9.63
C ASP A 50 16.58 4.29 9.59
N ASP A 51 17.74 3.65 9.40
CA ASP A 51 19.04 4.32 9.23
C ASP A 51 19.10 5.23 8.00
N LEU A 52 18.47 4.84 6.89
CA LEU A 52 18.39 5.66 5.67
C LEU A 52 17.44 6.85 5.86
N TRP A 53 16.36 6.68 6.61
CA TRP A 53 15.49 7.78 6.98
C TRP A 53 16.20 8.77 7.90
N ASP A 54 16.94 8.29 8.90
CA ASP A 54 17.66 9.13 9.85
C ASP A 54 18.76 9.99 9.21
N GLN A 55 19.27 9.58 8.05
CA GLN A 55 20.20 10.36 7.22
C GLN A 55 19.51 11.47 6.41
N PHE A 56 18.19 11.44 6.27
CA PHE A 56 17.45 12.47 5.53
C PHE A 56 17.17 13.68 6.42
N ASP A 57 17.77 14.82 6.07
CA ASP A 57 17.54 16.10 6.75
C ASP A 57 16.18 16.72 6.37
N GLU A 58 15.13 16.18 6.99
CA GLU A 58 13.74 16.62 6.82
C GLU A 58 13.58 18.12 7.10
N ARG A 59 14.25 18.64 8.12
CA ARG A 59 14.15 20.06 8.50
C ARG A 59 14.68 20.95 7.39
N ARG A 60 15.86 20.64 6.85
CA ARG A 60 16.44 21.39 5.73
C ARG A 60 15.57 21.29 4.49
N TYR A 61 15.06 20.10 4.18
CA TYR A 61 14.21 19.89 3.02
C TYR A 61 12.94 20.75 3.10
N LEU A 62 12.23 20.75 4.24
CA LEU A 62 11.00 21.53 4.44
C LEU A 62 11.28 23.04 4.52
N ASN A 63 12.34 23.46 5.22
CA ASN A 63 12.62 24.89 5.43
C ASN A 63 13.01 25.63 4.14
N ALA A 64 13.49 24.94 3.11
CA ALA A 64 13.90 25.56 1.84
C ALA A 64 12.74 26.27 1.11
N LYS A 65 11.50 25.82 1.31
CA LYS A 65 10.29 26.40 0.69
C LYS A 65 9.21 26.76 1.70
N LYS A 66 9.61 27.03 2.93
CA LYS A 66 8.69 27.35 4.02
C LYS A 66 7.82 28.55 3.68
N TRP A 67 6.54 28.47 4.03
CA TRP A 67 5.63 29.61 3.98
C TRP A 67 6.17 30.78 4.83
N ARG A 68 6.04 32.01 4.33
CA ARG A 68 6.53 33.22 5.00
C ARG A 68 5.38 34.00 5.62
N VAL A 69 5.63 34.56 6.80
CA VAL A 69 4.64 35.38 7.52
C VAL A 69 4.26 36.58 6.65
N GLY A 70 2.97 36.73 6.37
CA GLY A 70 2.43 37.80 5.53
C GLY A 70 2.04 37.34 4.12
N ASP A 71 2.50 36.18 3.66
CA ASP A 71 2.10 35.62 2.37
C ASP A 71 0.74 34.91 2.48
N ASP A 72 -0.03 34.92 1.39
CA ASP A 72 -1.25 34.11 1.27
C ASP A 72 -0.88 32.62 1.21
N PRO A 73 -1.32 31.79 2.20
CA PRO A 73 -0.95 30.38 2.27
C PRO A 73 -1.56 29.51 1.17
N TYR A 74 -2.55 29.99 0.41
CA TYR A 74 -3.21 29.23 -0.67
C TYR A 74 -2.66 29.52 -2.06
N LYS A 75 -1.92 30.63 -2.22
CA LYS A 75 -1.52 31.18 -3.52
C LYS A 75 -0.77 30.21 -4.43
N LEU A 76 0.05 29.32 -3.85
CA LEU A 76 0.90 28.41 -4.63
C LEU A 76 0.24 27.06 -4.92
N TYR A 77 -0.57 26.53 -4.01
CA TYR A 77 -0.99 25.12 -4.04
C TYR A 77 -2.50 24.89 -3.91
N ALA A 78 -3.30 25.97 -3.82
CA ALA A 78 -4.76 25.90 -3.63
C ALA A 78 -5.23 25.14 -2.37
N PHE A 79 -4.33 24.93 -1.41
CA PHE A 79 -4.58 24.48 -0.05
C PHE A 79 -3.71 25.27 0.91
N ASN A 80 -3.99 25.19 2.22
CA ASN A 80 -3.30 25.94 3.24
C ASN A 80 -1.88 25.41 3.50
N GLN A 81 -0.87 25.96 2.81
CA GLN A 81 0.53 25.56 2.99
C GLN A 81 0.99 25.69 4.45
N ARG A 82 0.58 26.76 5.13
CA ARG A 82 0.96 27.03 6.52
C ARG A 82 0.49 25.90 7.45
N GLU A 83 -0.75 25.44 7.31
CA GLU A 83 -1.25 24.33 8.12
C GLU A 83 -0.57 23.00 7.76
N SER A 84 -0.34 22.74 6.47
CA SER A 84 0.43 21.57 6.00
C SER A 84 1.82 21.47 6.64
N GLU A 85 2.52 22.60 6.76
CA GLU A 85 3.88 22.70 7.32
C GLU A 85 3.91 22.64 8.84
N ARG A 86 2.80 22.95 9.51
CA ARG A 86 2.66 22.83 10.98
C ARG A 86 2.56 21.36 11.41
N ILE A 87 2.08 20.49 10.51
CA ILE A 87 1.82 19.08 10.78
C ILE A 87 3.07 18.26 10.47
N SER A 88 3.43 17.36 11.38
CA SER A 88 4.53 16.40 11.17
C SER A 88 4.31 15.56 9.91
N SER A 89 5.37 15.32 9.15
CA SER A 89 5.30 14.38 8.02
C SER A 89 4.96 12.94 8.46
N ASN A 90 5.15 12.59 9.75
CA ASN A 90 4.75 11.31 10.35
C ASN A 90 3.51 11.41 11.24
N ARG A 91 2.58 12.32 10.95
CA ARG A 91 1.39 12.43 11.79
C ARG A 91 0.58 11.13 11.81
N ALA A 92 -0.01 10.84 12.97
CA ALA A 92 -1.04 9.83 13.08
C ALA A 92 -2.33 10.32 12.37
N ILE A 93 -3.05 9.39 11.76
CA ILE A 93 -4.36 9.60 11.14
C ILE A 93 -5.35 8.59 11.75
N PRO A 94 -6.65 8.91 11.83
CA PRO A 94 -7.65 7.97 12.31
C PRO A 94 -7.74 6.75 11.39
N ASP A 95 -7.99 5.57 11.95
CA ASP A 95 -8.34 4.38 11.18
C ASP A 95 -9.81 4.50 10.76
N THR A 96 -10.03 4.82 9.49
CA THR A 96 -11.35 5.05 8.88
C THR A 96 -11.94 3.79 8.26
N ARG A 97 -11.26 2.64 8.41
CA ARG A 97 -11.74 1.38 7.85
C ARG A 97 -12.93 0.87 8.64
N HIS A 98 -13.86 0.21 7.95
CA HIS A 98 -14.91 -0.56 8.62
C HIS A 98 -14.28 -1.63 9.54
N LEU A 99 -14.80 -1.83 10.75
CA LEU A 99 -14.21 -2.72 11.76
C LEU A 99 -13.95 -4.15 11.24
N ARG A 100 -14.82 -4.65 10.36
CA ARG A 100 -14.64 -5.97 9.71
C ARG A 100 -13.36 -6.08 8.87
N CYS A 101 -12.83 -4.98 8.34
CA CYS A 101 -11.57 -4.99 7.59
C CYS A 101 -10.39 -5.49 8.44
N THR A 102 -10.44 -5.29 9.76
CA THR A 102 -9.39 -5.76 10.69
C THR A 102 -9.37 -7.28 10.86
N LEU A 103 -10.44 -7.96 10.46
CA LEU A 103 -10.60 -9.41 10.55
C LEU A 103 -10.24 -10.11 9.23
N LEU A 104 -9.98 -9.36 8.15
CA LEU A 104 -9.66 -9.92 6.85
C LEU A 104 -8.21 -10.43 6.81
N VAL A 105 -8.03 -11.60 6.21
CA VAL A 105 -6.71 -12.22 6.00
C VAL A 105 -6.43 -12.24 4.51
N TYR A 106 -5.30 -11.66 4.12
CA TYR A 106 -4.85 -11.62 2.73
C TYR A 106 -3.75 -12.67 2.49
N CYS A 107 -3.53 -13.05 1.22
CA CYS A 107 -2.43 -13.90 0.82
C CYS A 107 -1.09 -13.36 1.37
N THR A 108 -0.20 -14.26 1.79
CA THR A 108 1.12 -13.90 2.30
C THR A 108 2.13 -13.62 1.19
N ASP A 109 1.87 -14.14 -0.01
CA ASP A 109 2.72 -14.08 -1.20
C ASP A 109 2.18 -13.06 -2.22
N LEU A 110 1.79 -11.88 -1.76
CA LEU A 110 1.33 -10.80 -2.63
C LEU A 110 2.49 -10.27 -3.51
N PRO A 111 2.22 -9.94 -4.78
CA PRO A 111 3.25 -9.41 -5.67
C PRO A 111 3.72 -8.02 -5.22
N PRO A 112 5.02 -7.71 -5.25
CA PRO A 112 5.51 -6.37 -4.96
C PRO A 112 5.11 -5.39 -6.08
N THR A 113 4.81 -4.16 -5.69
CA THR A 113 4.33 -3.11 -6.60
C THR A 113 5.35 -1.99 -6.76
N SER A 114 5.38 -1.36 -7.93
CA SER A 114 6.06 -0.08 -8.14
C SER A 114 5.05 1.06 -7.92
N ILE A 115 5.34 1.90 -6.93
CA ILE A 115 4.49 3.03 -6.57
C ILE A 115 4.93 4.24 -7.39
N ILE A 116 4.07 4.76 -8.24
CA ILE A 116 4.35 5.87 -9.16
C ILE A 116 3.61 7.11 -8.65
N ILE A 117 4.38 8.15 -8.31
CA ILE A 117 3.87 9.44 -7.85
C ILE A 117 4.37 10.51 -8.82
N THR A 118 3.47 11.00 -9.66
CA THR A 118 3.73 12.13 -10.56
C THR A 118 3.43 13.44 -9.85
N PHE A 119 4.27 14.45 -10.03
CA PHE A 119 4.03 15.76 -9.43
C PHE A 119 4.59 16.90 -10.28
N HIS A 120 4.03 18.10 -10.10
CA HIS A 120 4.52 19.33 -10.71
C HIS A 120 4.34 20.47 -9.70
N ASN A 121 5.45 21.07 -9.25
CA ASN A 121 5.45 22.16 -8.27
C ASN A 121 4.59 21.83 -7.02
N GLU A 122 4.76 20.63 -6.46
CA GLU A 122 4.06 20.21 -5.24
C GLU A 122 4.69 20.84 -3.98
N ALA A 123 3.89 21.06 -2.94
CA ALA A 123 4.44 21.50 -1.66
C ALA A 123 5.33 20.39 -1.06
N ARG A 124 6.52 20.77 -0.59
CA ARG A 124 7.46 19.81 -0.01
C ARG A 124 6.87 19.02 1.17
N SER A 125 5.99 19.66 1.96
CA SER A 125 5.33 19.05 3.10
C SER A 125 4.32 17.96 2.70
N THR A 126 3.51 18.16 1.66
CA THR A 126 2.57 17.15 1.16
C THR A 126 3.31 16.01 0.48
N LEU A 127 4.25 16.30 -0.42
CA LEU A 127 5.03 15.28 -1.14
C LEU A 127 5.79 14.36 -0.18
N LEU A 128 6.49 14.93 0.81
CA LEU A 128 7.22 14.14 1.81
C LEU A 128 6.26 13.29 2.64
N ARG A 129 5.12 13.84 3.05
CA ARG A 129 4.13 13.14 3.87
C ARG A 129 3.46 12.00 3.10
N THR A 130 3.26 12.12 1.80
CA THR A 130 2.83 11.01 0.94
C THR A 130 3.84 9.87 0.96
N ILE A 131 5.11 10.15 0.69
CA ILE A 131 6.17 9.13 0.70
C ILE A 131 6.30 8.49 2.08
N ARG A 132 6.31 9.31 3.14
CA ARG A 132 6.42 8.82 4.51
C ARG A 132 5.23 7.94 4.91
N SER A 133 4.02 8.30 4.51
CA SER A 133 2.84 7.48 4.78
C SER A 133 2.95 6.09 4.13
N VAL A 134 3.45 6.02 2.89
CA VAL A 134 3.69 4.78 2.17
C VAL A 134 4.74 3.93 2.89
N LEU A 135 5.90 4.50 3.22
CA LEU A 135 6.98 3.77 3.89
C LEU A 135 6.54 3.25 5.27
N ASN A 136 5.77 4.02 6.03
CA ASN A 136 5.39 3.66 7.39
C ASN A 136 4.23 2.66 7.47
N ARG A 137 3.37 2.58 6.45
CA ARG A 137 2.10 1.80 6.50
C ARG A 137 2.02 0.71 5.44
N THR A 138 3.13 0.41 4.77
CA THR A 138 3.23 -0.68 3.81
C THR A 138 4.34 -1.64 4.21
N PRO A 139 4.07 -2.96 4.27
CA PRO A 139 5.12 -3.95 4.48
C PRO A 139 6.23 -3.80 3.43
N MET A 140 7.49 -3.65 3.87
CA MET A 140 8.59 -3.26 2.99
C MET A 140 8.81 -4.21 1.82
N HIS A 141 8.55 -5.51 1.97
CA HIS A 141 8.66 -6.49 0.89
C HIS A 141 7.65 -6.27 -0.25
N LEU A 142 6.54 -5.57 -0.01
CA LEU A 142 5.54 -5.23 -1.04
C LEU A 142 5.92 -3.98 -1.82
N ILE A 143 6.82 -3.13 -1.30
CA ILE A 143 7.32 -1.96 -2.01
C ILE A 143 8.50 -2.42 -2.88
N ARG A 144 8.31 -2.52 -4.20
CA ARG A 144 9.43 -2.73 -5.11
C ARG A 144 10.32 -1.50 -5.16
N GLU A 145 9.67 -0.36 -5.39
CA GLU A 145 10.26 0.97 -5.53
C GLU A 145 9.18 2.05 -5.48
N ILE A 146 9.56 3.27 -5.13
CA ILE A 146 8.74 4.47 -5.21
C ILE A 146 9.36 5.37 -6.29
N ILE A 147 8.67 5.52 -7.42
CA ILE A 147 9.11 6.31 -8.56
C ILE A 147 8.42 7.66 -8.50
N LEU A 148 9.18 8.69 -8.14
CA LEU A 148 8.75 10.07 -8.21
C LEU A 148 8.99 10.58 -9.62
N VAL A 149 7.94 10.95 -10.33
CA VAL A 149 8.04 11.55 -11.66
C VAL A 149 7.80 13.05 -11.55
N ASP A 150 8.89 13.81 -11.57
CA ASP A 150 8.88 15.27 -11.55
C ASP A 150 8.59 15.80 -12.95
N ASP A 151 7.37 16.26 -13.17
CA ASP A 151 6.88 16.80 -14.44
C ASP A 151 7.30 18.26 -14.63
N PHE A 152 8.62 18.49 -14.67
CA PHE A 152 9.22 19.79 -14.94
C PHE A 152 8.87 20.87 -13.89
N SER A 153 8.99 20.53 -12.60
CA SER A 153 8.88 21.51 -11.51
C SER A 153 9.97 22.58 -11.61
N ASN A 154 9.70 23.77 -11.09
CA ASN A 154 10.64 24.90 -11.12
C ASN A 154 11.93 24.61 -10.33
N ASP A 155 11.82 23.84 -9.25
CA ASP A 155 12.95 23.44 -8.43
C ASP A 155 13.20 21.93 -8.55
N PRO A 156 14.29 21.50 -9.23
CA PRO A 156 14.64 20.09 -9.33
C PRO A 156 14.95 19.43 -7.98
N ASP A 157 15.28 20.21 -6.94
CA ASP A 157 15.63 19.67 -5.63
C ASP A 157 14.43 19.13 -4.86
N ASP A 158 13.20 19.50 -5.25
CA ASP A 158 11.98 18.89 -4.70
C ASP A 158 12.00 17.36 -4.89
N CYS A 159 12.54 16.88 -6.01
CA CYS A 159 12.68 15.46 -6.30
C CYS A 159 14.04 14.90 -5.87
N LYS A 160 15.13 15.61 -6.21
CA LYS A 160 16.51 15.10 -6.04
C LYS A 160 16.90 14.85 -4.60
N GLN A 161 16.39 15.63 -3.64
CA GLN A 161 16.73 15.42 -2.23
C GLN A 161 16.04 14.18 -1.65
N LEU A 162 14.88 13.78 -2.20
CA LEU A 162 14.09 12.65 -1.73
C LEU A 162 14.67 11.28 -2.11
N ILE A 163 15.62 11.20 -3.05
CA ILE A 163 16.28 9.93 -3.41
C ILE A 163 17.10 9.32 -2.26
N ARG A 164 17.37 10.10 -1.21
CA ARG A 164 18.02 9.62 0.01
C ARG A 164 17.09 8.73 0.84
N LEU A 165 15.79 8.80 0.59
CA LEU A 165 14.80 7.99 1.27
C LEU A 165 14.80 6.54 0.75
N PRO A 166 14.46 5.57 1.60
CA PRO A 166 14.30 4.16 1.24
C PRO A 166 13.51 3.94 -0.05
N LYS A 167 14.11 3.23 -1.02
CA LYS A 167 13.47 2.79 -2.26
C LYS A 167 12.93 3.90 -3.17
N VAL A 168 13.27 5.17 -2.91
CA VAL A 168 12.81 6.31 -3.71
C VAL A 168 13.73 6.53 -4.90
N LYS A 169 13.15 6.64 -6.10
CA LYS A 169 13.81 7.03 -7.34
C LYS A 169 13.19 8.33 -7.83
N CYS A 170 14.02 9.20 -8.39
CA CYS A 170 13.58 10.45 -9.02
C CYS A 170 13.75 10.36 -10.53
N LEU A 171 12.65 10.58 -11.27
CA LEU A 171 12.59 10.67 -12.72
C LEU A 171 12.09 12.07 -13.11
N ARG A 172 12.97 12.94 -13.61
CA ARG A 172 12.58 14.29 -14.01
C ARG A 172 12.34 14.42 -15.51
N ASN A 173 11.24 15.06 -15.91
CA ASN A 173 10.97 15.46 -17.29
C ASN A 173 11.77 16.72 -17.67
N ASN A 174 12.24 16.76 -18.93
CA ASN A 174 13.00 17.89 -19.45
C ASN A 174 12.10 19.07 -19.87
N GLU A 175 10.80 18.82 -20.00
CA GLU A 175 9.75 19.80 -20.30
C GLU A 175 8.44 19.31 -19.67
N ARG A 176 7.42 20.17 -19.57
CA ARG A 176 6.14 19.82 -18.96
C ARG A 176 5.32 18.94 -19.91
N GLN A 177 5.17 17.66 -19.55
CA GLN A 177 4.46 16.63 -20.32
C GLN A 177 2.99 16.51 -19.90
N GLY A 178 2.66 16.88 -18.66
CA GLY A 178 1.36 16.61 -18.06
C GLY A 178 1.30 15.26 -17.35
N LEU A 179 0.23 15.07 -16.58
CA LEU A 179 0.01 13.92 -15.71
C LEU A 179 0.11 12.57 -16.44
N VAL A 180 -0.64 12.44 -17.53
CA VAL A 180 -0.80 11.17 -18.27
C VAL A 180 0.53 10.64 -18.80
N ARG A 181 1.24 11.47 -19.57
CA ARG A 181 2.56 11.13 -20.13
C ARG A 181 3.60 10.87 -19.05
N SER A 182 3.53 11.60 -17.93
CA SER A 182 4.40 11.36 -16.78
C SER A 182 4.14 10.02 -16.11
N ARG A 183 2.86 9.60 -15.99
CA ARG A 183 2.50 8.27 -15.47
C ARG A 183 2.99 7.15 -16.38
N ILE A 184 2.83 7.29 -17.70
CA ILE A 184 3.38 6.34 -18.68
C ILE A 184 4.89 6.21 -18.49
N ARG A 185 5.62 7.34 -18.41
CA ARG A 185 7.08 7.32 -18.24
C ARG A 185 7.50 6.62 -16.94
N GLY A 186 6.75 6.81 -15.86
CA GLY A 186 6.95 6.09 -14.60
C GLY A 186 6.68 4.60 -14.73
N ALA A 187 5.61 4.20 -15.43
CA ALA A 187 5.25 2.81 -15.68
C ALA A 187 6.28 2.07 -16.56
N ASP A 188 6.86 2.75 -17.53
CA ASP A 188 7.87 2.19 -18.44
C ASP A 188 9.11 1.72 -17.69
N ILE A 189 9.57 2.48 -16.70
CA ILE A 189 10.77 2.15 -15.92
C ILE A 189 10.50 1.27 -14.70
N ALA A 190 9.22 1.04 -14.37
CA ALA A 190 8.81 0.26 -13.21
C ALA A 190 9.26 -1.20 -13.31
N GLN A 191 9.81 -1.73 -12.22
CA GLN A 191 10.34 -3.10 -12.11
C GLN A 191 9.40 -4.04 -11.36
N GLY A 192 8.31 -3.52 -10.78
CA GLY A 192 7.27 -4.31 -10.12
C GLY A 192 6.36 -4.99 -11.13
N THR A 193 5.79 -6.13 -10.74
CA THR A 193 4.78 -6.83 -11.55
C THR A 193 3.43 -6.12 -11.51
N THR A 194 3.20 -5.33 -10.46
CA THR A 194 2.02 -4.49 -10.28
C THR A 194 2.44 -3.02 -10.24
N LEU A 195 1.58 -2.15 -10.75
CA LEU A 195 1.72 -0.70 -10.71
C LEU A 195 0.71 -0.12 -9.71
N THR A 196 1.15 0.83 -8.89
CA THR A 196 0.29 1.57 -7.98
C THR A 196 0.49 3.05 -8.23
N PHE A 197 -0.55 3.74 -8.67
CA PHE A 197 -0.53 5.19 -8.89
C PHE A 197 -1.10 5.90 -7.67
N LEU A 198 -0.41 6.94 -7.22
CA LEU A 198 -0.84 7.85 -6.16
C LEU A 198 -0.60 9.29 -6.60
N ASP A 199 -1.44 10.20 -6.12
CA ASP A 199 -1.17 11.63 -6.24
C ASP A 199 -0.15 12.08 -5.18
N SER A 200 0.48 13.23 -5.40
CA SER A 200 1.59 13.74 -4.59
C SER A 200 1.20 14.39 -3.26
N HIS A 201 -0.08 14.33 -2.92
CA HIS A 201 -0.67 14.91 -1.71
C HIS A 201 -1.65 13.94 -1.05
N CYS A 202 -1.32 12.65 -1.06
CA CYS A 202 -2.07 11.59 -0.38
C CYS A 202 -1.46 11.24 0.98
N GLU A 203 -2.27 10.65 1.86
CA GLU A 203 -1.78 9.93 3.06
C GLU A 203 -2.46 8.58 3.12
N VAL A 204 -1.69 7.51 2.94
CA VAL A 204 -2.26 6.16 2.94
C VAL A 204 -2.59 5.72 4.36
N ASN A 205 -3.67 4.96 4.53
CA ASN A 205 -4.09 4.45 5.84
C ASN A 205 -3.52 3.03 6.10
N ARG A 206 -3.83 2.47 7.27
CA ARG A 206 -3.35 1.16 7.71
C ARG A 206 -3.85 0.04 6.79
N ASP A 207 -2.96 -0.89 6.45
CA ASP A 207 -3.21 -2.05 5.57
C ASP A 207 -3.91 -1.69 4.24
N TRP A 208 -3.62 -0.51 3.70
CA TRP A 208 -4.30 0.00 2.50
C TRP A 208 -3.96 -0.80 1.23
N LEU A 209 -2.75 -1.38 1.15
CA LEU A 209 -2.21 -1.92 -0.09
C LEU A 209 -2.55 -3.40 -0.29
N GLN A 210 -2.50 -4.19 0.80
CA GLN A 210 -2.73 -5.64 0.76
C GLN A 210 -4.09 -6.02 0.15
N PRO A 211 -5.22 -5.35 0.49
CA PRO A 211 -6.51 -5.63 -0.14
C PRO A 211 -6.48 -5.38 -1.64
N LEU A 212 -5.81 -4.31 -2.09
CA LEU A 212 -5.73 -3.94 -3.51
C LEU A 212 -4.90 -4.95 -4.30
N LEU A 213 -3.71 -5.30 -3.81
CA LEU A 213 -2.84 -6.30 -4.43
C LEU A 213 -3.50 -7.68 -4.46
N HIS A 214 -4.26 -8.03 -3.43
CA HIS A 214 -4.99 -9.30 -3.39
C HIS A 214 -5.97 -9.40 -4.55
N ARG A 215 -6.73 -8.34 -4.84
CA ARG A 215 -7.72 -8.34 -5.93
C ARG A 215 -7.08 -8.44 -7.31
N VAL A 216 -5.95 -7.78 -7.53
CA VAL A 216 -5.17 -7.88 -8.78
C VAL A 216 -4.54 -9.27 -8.91
N LYS A 217 -4.05 -9.85 -7.81
CA LYS A 217 -3.48 -11.20 -7.81
C LYS A 217 -4.51 -12.27 -8.18
N GLU A 218 -5.73 -12.17 -7.65
CA GLU A 218 -6.81 -13.11 -7.99
C GLU A 218 -7.16 -13.08 -9.48
N ASP A 219 -7.01 -11.93 -10.13
CA ASP A 219 -7.39 -11.70 -11.52
C ASP A 219 -6.69 -10.44 -12.02
N TYR A 220 -5.64 -10.64 -12.80
CA TYR A 220 -4.73 -9.60 -13.27
C TYR A 220 -5.42 -8.55 -14.17
N THR A 221 -6.63 -8.85 -14.67
CA THR A 221 -7.41 -7.93 -15.51
C THR A 221 -8.14 -6.86 -14.70
N ARG A 222 -8.17 -6.98 -13.36
CA ARG A 222 -8.87 -6.02 -12.49
C ARG A 222 -8.02 -4.78 -12.26
N VAL A 223 -8.66 -3.63 -12.45
CA VAL A 223 -8.16 -2.33 -11.98
C VAL A 223 -8.90 -2.01 -10.69
N VAL A 224 -8.16 -1.71 -9.62
CA VAL A 224 -8.75 -1.48 -8.29
C VAL A 224 -8.31 -0.15 -7.71
N CYS A 225 -9.23 0.55 -7.05
CA CYS A 225 -8.96 1.81 -6.36
C CYS A 225 -9.41 1.72 -4.90
N PRO A 226 -8.76 2.45 -3.98
CA PRO A 226 -9.22 2.54 -2.60
C PRO A 226 -10.49 3.43 -2.49
N VAL A 227 -11.16 3.36 -1.35
CA VAL A 227 -12.00 4.48 -0.91
C VAL A 227 -11.08 5.68 -0.64
N ILE A 228 -11.46 6.86 -1.14
CA ILE A 228 -10.63 8.07 -1.06
C ILE A 228 -11.20 8.97 0.03
N ASP A 229 -10.56 8.94 1.20
CA ASP A 229 -10.84 9.85 2.31
C ASP A 229 -10.40 11.29 1.98
N ILE A 230 -10.90 12.24 2.76
CA ILE A 230 -10.69 13.68 2.53
C ILE A 230 -9.64 14.21 3.50
N ILE A 231 -8.60 14.86 2.97
CA ILE A 231 -7.77 15.78 3.77
C ILE A 231 -8.31 17.18 3.54
N ASN A 232 -8.82 17.82 4.60
CA ASN A 232 -9.38 19.16 4.50
C ASN A 232 -8.32 20.17 4.04
N LEU A 233 -8.62 20.95 2.99
CA LEU A 233 -7.68 21.88 2.37
C LEU A 233 -7.27 23.05 3.28
N ASP A 234 -8.06 23.37 4.32
CA ASP A 234 -7.80 24.47 5.25
C ASP A 234 -7.08 24.01 6.50
N THR A 235 -7.59 22.95 7.15
CA THR A 235 -7.15 22.49 8.46
C THR A 235 -6.26 21.26 8.41
N PHE A 236 -6.15 20.63 7.23
CA PHE A 236 -5.47 19.35 7.01
C PHE A 236 -6.04 18.19 7.83
N THR A 237 -7.21 18.31 8.45
CA THR A 237 -7.85 17.20 9.16
C THR A 237 -8.16 16.05 8.19
N TYR A 238 -7.82 14.82 8.57
CA TYR A 238 -8.17 13.61 7.83
C TYR A 238 -9.60 13.20 8.19
N ILE A 239 -10.49 13.12 7.21
CA ILE A 239 -11.93 12.92 7.35
C ILE A 239 -12.34 11.69 6.53
N GLU A 240 -13.07 10.78 7.15
CA GLU A 240 -13.66 9.60 6.51
C GLU A 240 -14.62 10.00 5.37
N SER A 241 -14.46 9.36 4.22
CA SER A 241 -15.42 9.42 3.12
C SER A 241 -16.49 8.34 3.23
N ALA A 242 -17.67 8.59 2.66
CA ALA A 242 -18.72 7.57 2.61
C ALA A 242 -18.26 6.33 1.82
N SER A 243 -18.39 5.16 2.44
CA SER A 243 -17.91 3.88 1.88
C SER A 243 -18.84 3.26 0.83
N GLU A 244 -20.06 3.79 0.67
CA GLU A 244 -21.07 3.31 -0.28
C GLU A 244 -21.18 4.21 -1.52
N LEU A 245 -20.05 4.75 -1.97
CA LEU A 245 -19.95 5.56 -3.18
C LEU A 245 -19.32 4.76 -4.32
N ARG A 246 -19.77 5.05 -5.54
CA ARG A 246 -19.13 4.61 -6.79
C ARG A 246 -18.92 5.83 -7.69
N GLY A 247 -17.99 5.71 -8.64
CA GLY A 247 -17.79 6.74 -9.66
C GLY A 247 -18.90 6.71 -10.71
N GLY A 248 -19.32 7.89 -11.14
CA GLY A 248 -20.20 8.12 -12.27
C GLY A 248 -19.73 9.31 -13.09
N PHE A 249 -20.46 9.60 -14.16
CA PHE A 249 -20.24 10.80 -14.96
C PHE A 249 -21.55 11.25 -15.61
N ASP A 250 -21.66 12.55 -15.90
CA ASP A 250 -22.77 13.12 -16.66
C ASP A 250 -22.46 13.12 -18.17
N TRP A 251 -23.41 13.54 -19.01
CA TRP A 251 -23.19 13.64 -20.46
C TRP A 251 -22.13 14.68 -20.86
N SER A 252 -21.73 15.54 -19.94
CA SER A 252 -20.62 16.47 -20.09
C SER A 252 -19.26 15.82 -19.78
N LEU A 253 -19.25 14.53 -19.43
CA LEU A 253 -18.09 13.72 -19.05
C LEU A 253 -17.37 14.20 -17.78
N HIS A 254 -18.06 14.94 -16.90
CA HIS A 254 -17.50 15.31 -15.60
C HIS A 254 -17.67 14.15 -14.62
N PHE A 255 -16.59 13.80 -13.92
CA PHE A 255 -16.64 12.81 -12.86
C PHE A 255 -17.53 13.26 -11.71
N GLN A 256 -18.34 12.36 -11.17
CA GLN A 256 -19.16 12.57 -9.99
C GLN A 256 -19.20 11.33 -9.09
N TRP A 257 -19.45 11.54 -7.81
CA TRP A 257 -19.72 10.46 -6.86
C TRP A 257 -21.21 10.13 -6.83
N GLU A 258 -21.54 8.86 -7.06
CA GLU A 258 -22.90 8.34 -6.97
C GLU A 258 -23.02 7.44 -5.74
N GLN A 259 -24.11 7.58 -4.99
CA GLN A 259 -24.46 6.59 -3.97
C GLN A 259 -24.93 5.29 -4.62
N LEU A 260 -24.62 4.17 -3.99
CA LEU A 260 -25.22 2.89 -4.37
C LEU A 260 -26.76 2.94 -4.25
N SER A 261 -27.46 2.31 -5.20
CA SER A 261 -28.92 2.20 -5.12
C SER A 261 -29.35 1.35 -3.93
N PRO A 262 -30.58 1.52 -3.40
CA PRO A 262 -31.09 0.69 -2.30
C PRO A 262 -30.98 -0.81 -2.57
N GLU A 263 -31.21 -1.26 -3.82
CA GLU A 263 -31.09 -2.66 -4.23
C GLU A 263 -29.63 -3.14 -4.22
N GLN A 264 -28.69 -2.29 -4.64
CA GLN A 264 -27.26 -2.60 -4.58
C GLN A 264 -26.78 -2.71 -3.14
N LYS A 265 -27.24 -1.82 -2.26
CA LYS A 265 -26.96 -1.88 -0.82
C LYS A 265 -27.53 -3.14 -0.19
N ALA A 266 -28.80 -3.47 -0.48
CA ALA A 266 -29.46 -4.65 0.06
C ALA A 266 -28.81 -5.98 -0.38
N ARG A 267 -28.13 -6.01 -1.53
CA ARG A 267 -27.39 -7.19 -2.01
C ARG A 267 -26.04 -7.39 -1.32
N ARG A 268 -25.50 -6.37 -0.65
CA ARG A 268 -24.19 -6.44 0.02
C ARG A 268 -24.39 -7.01 1.43
N LEU A 269 -23.98 -8.25 1.62
CA LEU A 269 -24.02 -8.92 2.92
C LEU A 269 -22.81 -8.55 3.79
N ASP A 270 -21.69 -8.20 3.16
CA ASP A 270 -20.48 -7.74 3.84
C ASP A 270 -20.09 -6.34 3.35
N PRO A 271 -20.04 -5.32 4.23
CA PRO A 271 -19.67 -3.96 3.85
C PRO A 271 -18.23 -3.86 3.32
N THR A 272 -17.38 -4.87 3.57
CA THR A 272 -15.98 -4.91 3.11
C THR A 272 -15.81 -5.47 1.70
N GLU A 273 -16.88 -5.99 1.09
CA GLU A 273 -16.81 -6.52 -0.27
C GLU A 273 -16.48 -5.42 -1.30
N PRO A 274 -15.63 -5.71 -2.31
CA PRO A 274 -15.34 -4.75 -3.37
C PRO A 274 -16.61 -4.26 -4.08
N ILE A 275 -16.64 -2.98 -4.41
CA ILE A 275 -17.71 -2.36 -5.20
C ILE A 275 -17.25 -2.26 -6.65
N ARG A 276 -18.05 -2.76 -7.59
CA ARG A 276 -17.83 -2.49 -9.02
C ARG A 276 -18.23 -1.05 -9.32
N THR A 277 -17.33 -0.30 -9.94
CA THR A 277 -17.53 1.09 -10.32
C THR A 277 -17.44 1.27 -11.84
N PRO A 278 -18.38 2.01 -12.48
CA PRO A 278 -18.31 2.33 -13.91
C PRO A 278 -17.05 3.12 -14.31
N ILE A 279 -16.60 4.01 -13.43
CA ILE A 279 -15.44 4.88 -13.64
C ILE A 279 -14.71 5.08 -12.30
N ILE A 280 -13.41 5.39 -12.36
CA ILE A 280 -12.60 5.79 -11.22
C ILE A 280 -12.25 7.28 -11.33
N ALA A 281 -12.01 7.95 -10.21
CA ALA A 281 -11.55 9.35 -10.22
C ALA A 281 -10.22 9.53 -10.98
N GLY A 282 -9.44 8.46 -11.11
CA GLY A 282 -8.22 8.41 -11.91
C GLY A 282 -6.94 8.70 -11.12
N GLY A 283 -7.02 9.42 -10.00
CA GLY A 283 -5.85 9.76 -9.17
C GLY A 283 -5.13 8.54 -8.59
N LEU A 284 -5.88 7.61 -7.99
CA LEU A 284 -5.33 6.50 -7.21
C LEU A 284 -5.88 5.16 -7.67
N PHE A 285 -5.01 4.25 -8.11
CA PHE A 285 -5.40 2.89 -8.48
C PHE A 285 -4.21 1.93 -8.55
N VAL A 286 -4.52 0.63 -8.59
CA VAL A 286 -3.57 -0.48 -8.71
C VAL A 286 -3.99 -1.34 -9.90
N ILE A 287 -3.01 -1.73 -10.71
CA ILE A 287 -3.21 -2.54 -11.92
C ILE A 287 -2.00 -3.44 -12.16
N ASP A 288 -2.23 -4.63 -12.74
CA ASP A 288 -1.14 -5.46 -13.24
C ASP A 288 -0.36 -4.73 -14.37
N LYS A 289 0.97 -4.81 -14.34
CA LYS A 289 1.81 -4.09 -15.32
C LYS A 289 1.60 -4.62 -16.75
N ALA A 290 1.57 -5.94 -16.93
CA ALA A 290 1.39 -6.54 -18.24
C ALA A 290 0.00 -6.22 -18.79
N TRP A 291 -1.01 -6.16 -17.93
CA TRP A 291 -2.34 -5.71 -18.31
C TRP A 291 -2.39 -4.23 -18.71
N PHE A 292 -1.71 -3.36 -17.96
CA PHE A 292 -1.59 -1.94 -18.32
C PHE A 292 -0.95 -1.75 -19.69
N ASP A 293 0.13 -2.50 -19.98
CA ASP A 293 0.80 -2.47 -21.29
C ASP A 293 -0.10 -3.02 -22.41
N TYR A 294 -0.81 -4.13 -22.14
CA TYR A 294 -1.74 -4.75 -23.10
C TYR A 294 -2.90 -3.82 -23.49
N LEU A 295 -3.44 -3.06 -22.53
CA LEU A 295 -4.52 -2.09 -22.77
C LEU A 295 -4.07 -0.84 -23.54
N GLY A 296 -2.77 -0.71 -23.84
CA GLY A 296 -2.22 0.47 -24.51
C GLY A 296 -1.91 1.63 -23.56
N LYS A 297 -1.75 1.35 -22.26
CA LYS A 297 -1.37 2.34 -21.23
C LYS A 297 -2.40 3.46 -21.09
N TYR A 298 -2.05 4.66 -21.52
CA TYR A 298 -2.94 5.81 -21.70
C TYR A 298 -2.70 6.37 -23.12
N ASP A 299 -3.73 7.02 -23.66
CA ASP A 299 -3.65 7.84 -24.89
C ASP A 299 -2.93 9.18 -24.62
#